data_AF-A0A1V3QJV0-F1
#
_entry.id   AF-A0A1V3QJV0-F1
#
_cell.length_a   1.000
_cell.length_b   1.000
_cell.length_c   1.000
_cell.angle_alpha   90.00
_cell.angle_beta   90.00
_cell.angle_gamma   90.00
#
_symmetry.space_group_name_H-M   'P 1'
#
loop_
_entity.id
_entity.type
_entity.pdbx_description
1 polymer ?
#
loop_
_entity_poly.entity_id
_entity_poly.type
_entity_poly.pdbx_seq_one_letter_code
_entity_poly.pdbx_strand_id
1 'polypeptide(L)'
;MTVSSHARLASLAIVGAIALGATHPAQARVHGSRLQANGQQVGHIGGTVVNGQGGLTHFRGTRASGPNGTAAHGAYTSVNPDGSVSHQGGTQVTGANGGSFSGHNSYTRNTDGSAQGSYQQSGTSASDGSYNSSGNYARNASGSWNASSETTASGARGSYEGSTTASNGTATHDSTITNASGDTYTGQTSYTKGQGVTHTGSCTDPSGNAIACGH
;
A
#
# COMPACT_ATOMS: atom_id res chain seq x y z
N MET A 1 29.92 31.13 11.93
CA MET A 1 29.68 31.13 10.47
C MET A 1 29.50 29.69 10.03
N THR A 2 28.25 29.23 10.06
CA THR A 2 27.83 27.85 9.82
C THR A 2 27.39 27.74 8.36
N VAL A 3 28.09 26.92 7.58
CA VAL A 3 27.81 26.64 6.18
C VAL A 3 26.66 25.65 6.10
N SER A 4 25.58 26.03 5.41
CA SER A 4 24.36 25.26 5.23
C SER A 4 24.48 24.32 4.02
N SER A 5 24.64 23.03 4.27
CA SER A 5 24.64 21.98 3.26
C SER A 5 23.21 21.58 2.87
N HIS A 6 22.62 22.31 1.91
CA HIS A 6 21.40 21.93 1.20
C HIS A 6 21.77 21.19 -0.09
N ALA A 7 21.89 19.86 -0.04
CA ALA A 7 21.88 19.04 -1.25
C ALA A 7 21.68 17.57 -0.86
N ARG A 8 20.46 17.04 -1.02
CA ARG A 8 20.12 15.62 -1.32
C ARG A 8 18.61 15.38 -1.16
N LEU A 9 17.77 16.01 -1.98
CA LEU A 9 16.34 15.65 -2.11
C LEU A 9 15.85 15.84 -3.56
N ALA A 10 16.68 15.49 -4.54
CA ALA A 10 16.31 15.52 -5.96
C ALA A 10 16.87 14.29 -6.66
N SER A 11 16.34 13.09 -6.38
CA SER A 11 16.63 11.87 -7.15
C SER A 11 15.61 10.77 -6.84
N LEU A 12 14.34 10.95 -7.17
CA LEU A 12 13.40 9.83 -7.32
C LEU A 12 12.15 10.21 -8.15
N ALA A 13 12.37 10.85 -9.32
CA ALA A 13 11.28 11.12 -10.28
C ALA A 13 11.59 10.68 -11.72
N ILE A 14 12.75 10.04 -11.95
CA ILE A 14 13.16 9.55 -13.27
C ILE A 14 13.91 8.23 -13.10
N VAL A 15 13.19 7.13 -12.89
CA VAL A 15 13.66 5.78 -13.20
C VAL A 15 12.47 5.02 -13.77
N GLY A 16 12.15 5.31 -15.03
CA GLY A 16 11.04 4.66 -15.75
C GLY A 16 11.18 4.75 -17.27
N ALA A 17 12.35 5.13 -17.77
CA ALA A 17 12.67 5.10 -19.19
C ALA A 17 14.20 4.99 -19.33
N ILE A 18 14.63 4.21 -20.33
CA ILE A 18 16.01 3.98 -20.80
C ILE A 18 16.67 2.71 -20.23
N ALA A 19 16.20 1.58 -20.76
CA ALA A 19 17.08 0.52 -21.26
C ALA A 19 16.45 -0.04 -22.55
N LEU A 20 16.35 0.78 -23.60
CA LEU A 20 16.06 0.31 -24.96
C LEU A 20 17.36 -0.20 -25.60
N GLY A 21 17.70 -1.45 -25.27
CA GLY A 21 18.56 -2.27 -26.14
C GLY A 21 17.72 -2.73 -27.32
N ALA A 22 18.17 -2.42 -28.53
CA ALA A 22 17.45 -2.60 -29.79
C ALA A 22 17.02 -4.06 -30.05
N THR A 23 15.73 -4.32 -29.92
CA THR A 23 14.90 -5.12 -30.84
C THR A 23 13.46 -4.68 -30.58
N HIS A 24 12.81 -4.04 -31.57
CA HIS A 24 11.40 -3.64 -31.43
C HIS A 24 10.51 -4.82 -31.82
N PRO A 25 9.85 -5.54 -30.89
CA PRO A 25 8.75 -6.40 -31.30
C PRO A 25 7.59 -5.51 -31.76
N ALA A 26 7.05 -5.80 -32.93
CA ALA A 26 6.09 -5.03 -33.71
C ALA A 26 4.70 -4.81 -33.06
N GLN A 27 4.53 -4.98 -31.74
CA GLN A 27 3.21 -4.96 -31.08
C GLN A 27 3.21 -4.29 -29.70
N ALA A 28 4.00 -3.23 -29.49
CA ALA A 28 3.78 -2.36 -28.35
C ALA A 28 2.47 -1.56 -28.54
N ARG A 29 1.42 -1.86 -27.77
CA ARG A 29 0.19 -1.06 -27.75
C ARG A 29 0.28 -0.06 -26.61
N VAL A 30 0.45 1.22 -26.92
CA VAL A 30 0.46 2.31 -25.94
C VAL A 30 -0.74 3.21 -26.20
N HIS A 31 -1.43 3.62 -25.14
CA HIS A 31 -2.53 4.59 -25.18
C HIS A 31 -2.34 5.60 -24.06
N GLY A 32 -2.90 6.79 -24.25
CA GLY A 32 -2.89 7.81 -23.22
C GLY A 32 -3.94 8.88 -23.47
N SER A 33 -4.33 9.56 -22.41
CA SER A 33 -5.28 10.66 -22.47
C SER A 33 -4.82 11.78 -21.54
N ARG A 34 -5.22 13.00 -21.90
CA ARG A 34 -5.02 14.18 -21.08
C ARG A 34 -6.31 14.98 -21.07
N LEU A 35 -6.78 15.31 -19.88
CA LEU A 35 -7.94 16.18 -19.67
C LEU A 35 -7.50 17.39 -18.86
N GLN A 36 -7.94 18.58 -19.26
CA GLN A 36 -7.73 19.82 -18.53
C GLN A 36 -9.06 20.54 -18.40
N ALA A 37 -9.50 20.79 -17.17
CA ALA A 37 -10.73 21.51 -16.88
C ALA A 37 -10.61 22.19 -15.52
N ASN A 38 -11.07 23.44 -15.40
CA ASN A 38 -11.17 24.16 -14.12
C ASN A 38 -9.88 24.16 -13.28
N GLY A 39 -8.72 24.36 -13.91
CA GLY A 39 -7.42 24.34 -13.23
C GLY A 39 -6.93 22.94 -12.80
N GLN A 40 -7.68 21.88 -13.12
CA GLN A 40 -7.28 20.50 -12.94
C GLN A 40 -6.64 19.96 -14.23
N GLN A 41 -5.59 19.16 -14.08
CA GLN A 41 -4.97 18.40 -15.15
C GLN A 41 -4.94 16.93 -14.76
N VAL A 42 -5.51 16.08 -15.61
CA VAL A 42 -5.46 14.63 -15.46
C VAL A 42 -4.73 14.07 -16.67
N GLY A 43 -3.74 13.22 -16.42
CA GLY A 43 -3.04 12.46 -17.45
C GLY A 43 -3.13 10.97 -17.14
N HIS A 44 -3.42 10.17 -18.15
CA HIS A 44 -3.36 8.71 -18.08
C HIS A 44 -2.49 8.18 -19.21
N ILE A 45 -1.69 7.17 -18.91
CA ILE A 45 -0.93 6.40 -19.89
C ILE A 45 -1.03 4.92 -19.53
N GLY A 46 -1.10 4.07 -20.53
CA GLY A 46 -1.00 2.64 -20.34
C GLY A 46 -0.48 1.97 -21.59
N GLY A 47 0.07 0.78 -21.43
CA GLY A 47 0.50 0.00 -22.58
C GLY A 47 0.93 -1.39 -22.25
N THR A 48 1.10 -2.18 -23.30
CA THR A 48 1.62 -3.55 -23.23
C THR A 48 2.79 -3.69 -24.18
N VAL A 49 3.90 -4.21 -23.68
CA VAL A 49 5.12 -4.50 -24.44
C VAL A 49 5.48 -5.98 -24.32
N VAL A 50 6.09 -6.52 -25.36
CA VAL A 50 6.65 -7.88 -25.37
C VAL A 50 8.16 -7.76 -25.19
N ASN A 51 8.80 -8.64 -24.40
CA ASN A 51 10.27 -8.72 -24.34
C ASN A 51 10.81 -9.68 -25.41
N GLY A 52 12.13 -9.63 -25.68
CA GLY A 52 12.77 -10.47 -26.71
C GLY A 52 12.67 -11.98 -26.45
N GLN A 53 12.29 -12.38 -25.25
CA GLN A 53 12.10 -13.77 -24.82
C GLN A 53 10.62 -14.23 -24.90
N GLY A 54 9.69 -13.36 -25.29
CA GLY A 54 8.26 -13.67 -25.42
C GLY A 54 7.40 -13.34 -24.20
N GLY A 55 7.96 -12.74 -23.15
CA GLY A 55 7.22 -12.27 -21.99
C GLY A 55 6.45 -10.98 -22.27
N LEU A 56 5.36 -10.75 -21.53
CA LEU A 56 4.49 -9.57 -21.67
C LEU A 56 4.63 -8.67 -20.46
N THR A 57 4.75 -7.35 -20.66
CA THR A 57 4.66 -6.36 -19.58
C THR A 57 3.55 -5.37 -19.89
N HIS A 58 2.56 -5.30 -19.02
CA HIS A 58 1.54 -4.27 -19.03
C HIS A 58 1.86 -3.21 -17.98
N PHE A 59 1.79 -1.93 -18.35
CA PHE A 59 1.99 -0.81 -17.43
C PHE A 59 0.85 0.18 -17.53
N ARG A 60 0.61 0.90 -16.44
CA ARG A 60 -0.34 2.02 -16.38
C ARG A 60 0.17 3.09 -15.43
N GLY A 61 -0.18 4.33 -15.73
CA GLY A 61 0.11 5.49 -14.90
C GLY A 61 -1.00 6.51 -15.01
N THR A 62 -1.43 7.04 -13.88
CA THR A 62 -2.39 8.15 -13.81
C THR A 62 -1.79 9.23 -12.93
N ARG A 63 -1.88 10.48 -13.37
CA ARG A 63 -1.61 11.64 -12.51
C ARG A 63 -2.77 12.61 -12.59
N ALA A 64 -3.13 13.19 -11.46
CA ALA A 64 -4.05 14.31 -11.35
C ALA A 64 -3.36 15.43 -10.57
N SER A 65 -3.54 16.67 -11.00
CA SER A 65 -3.02 17.86 -10.30
C SER A 65 -4.02 19.00 -10.43
N GLY A 66 -4.26 19.74 -9.35
CA GLY A 66 -5.12 20.92 -9.37
C GLY A 66 -5.12 21.65 -8.03
N PRO A 67 -6.09 22.55 -7.79
CA PRO A 67 -6.16 23.36 -6.57
C PRO A 67 -6.21 22.55 -5.26
N ASN A 68 -6.69 21.31 -5.32
CA ASN A 68 -6.81 20.42 -4.16
C ASN A 68 -5.54 19.56 -3.91
N GLY A 69 -4.51 19.71 -4.75
CA GLY A 69 -3.26 18.98 -4.63
C GLY A 69 -2.94 18.10 -5.83
N THR A 70 -2.06 17.12 -5.62
CA THR A 70 -1.58 16.18 -6.62
C THR A 70 -1.80 14.73 -6.18
N ALA A 71 -2.13 13.86 -7.13
CA ALA A 71 -2.19 12.43 -6.95
C ALA A 71 -1.54 11.75 -8.14
N ALA A 72 -0.68 10.78 -7.90
CA ALA A 72 -0.06 9.96 -8.93
C ALA A 72 -0.17 8.49 -8.52
N HIS A 73 -0.50 7.64 -9.48
CA HIS A 73 -0.47 6.20 -9.33
C HIS A 73 0.21 5.59 -10.55
N GLY A 74 1.10 4.63 -10.32
CA GLY A 74 1.76 3.89 -11.37
C GLY A 74 1.81 2.41 -11.00
N ALA A 75 1.66 1.54 -11.98
CA ALA A 75 1.83 0.11 -11.77
C ALA A 75 2.26 -0.58 -13.06
N TYR A 76 2.92 -1.72 -12.91
CA TYR A 76 3.16 -2.63 -14.00
C TYR A 76 2.98 -4.08 -13.55
N THR A 77 2.65 -4.93 -14.51
CA THR A 77 2.54 -6.38 -14.36
C THR A 77 3.29 -7.02 -15.50
N SER A 78 4.23 -7.91 -15.18
CA SER A 78 4.98 -8.69 -16.15
C SER A 78 4.59 -10.17 -16.05
N VAL A 79 4.47 -10.82 -17.19
CA VAL A 79 4.29 -12.27 -17.35
C VAL A 79 5.50 -12.76 -18.12
N ASN A 80 6.30 -13.62 -17.49
CA ASN A 80 7.47 -14.20 -18.14
C ASN A 80 7.06 -15.34 -19.09
N PRO A 81 7.94 -15.74 -20.03
CA PRO A 81 7.67 -16.84 -20.95
C PRO A 81 7.37 -18.18 -20.26
N ASP A 82 7.90 -18.37 -19.06
CA ASP A 82 7.66 -19.56 -18.23
C ASP A 82 6.27 -19.55 -17.54
N GLY A 83 5.53 -18.43 -17.61
CA GLY A 83 4.22 -18.24 -16.99
C GLY A 83 4.26 -17.63 -15.57
N SER A 84 5.44 -17.32 -15.04
CA SER A 84 5.57 -16.58 -13.78
C SER A 84 5.10 -15.12 -13.97
N VAL A 85 4.54 -14.54 -12.91
CA VAL A 85 3.97 -13.19 -12.91
C VAL A 85 4.63 -12.35 -11.84
N SER A 86 4.97 -11.11 -12.18
CA SER A 86 5.41 -10.09 -11.23
C SER A 86 4.53 -8.86 -11.39
N HIS A 87 4.25 -8.17 -10.29
CA HIS A 87 3.52 -6.92 -10.27
C HIS A 87 4.14 -5.98 -9.25
N GLN A 88 4.23 -4.70 -9.61
CA GLN A 88 4.59 -3.62 -8.72
C GLN A 88 3.66 -2.43 -8.94
N GLY A 89 3.29 -1.77 -7.84
CA GLY A 89 2.44 -0.59 -7.86
C GLY A 89 2.92 0.44 -6.84
N GLY A 90 2.63 1.70 -7.12
CA GLY A 90 2.95 2.83 -6.28
C GLY A 90 1.92 3.94 -6.41
N THR A 91 1.64 4.63 -5.32
CA THR A 91 0.73 5.77 -5.24
C THR A 91 1.36 6.85 -4.37
N GLN A 92 1.25 8.10 -4.82
CA GLN A 92 1.66 9.27 -4.06
C GLN A 92 0.56 10.33 -4.15
N VAL A 93 0.18 10.91 -3.03
CA VAL A 93 -0.80 12.00 -2.93
C VAL A 93 -0.22 13.10 -2.05
N THR A 94 -0.38 14.34 -2.50
CA THR A 94 -0.11 15.54 -1.72
C THR A 94 -1.35 16.41 -1.77
N GLY A 95 -2.02 16.61 -0.65
CA GLY A 95 -3.18 17.48 -0.53
C GLY A 95 -2.76 18.95 -0.38
N ALA A 96 -3.60 19.87 -0.85
CA ALA A 96 -3.35 21.30 -0.76
C ALA A 96 -3.21 21.82 0.68
N ASN A 97 -3.81 21.14 1.65
CA ASN A 97 -3.81 21.52 3.06
C ASN A 97 -2.69 20.81 3.86
N GLY A 98 -1.65 20.28 3.22
CA GLY A 98 -0.50 19.66 3.90
C GLY A 98 -0.64 18.16 4.22
N GLY A 99 -1.82 17.57 4.07
CA GLY A 99 -1.99 16.13 4.16
C GLY A 99 -1.29 15.38 3.01
N SER A 100 -0.78 14.19 3.25
CA SER A 100 -0.07 13.39 2.26
C SER A 100 -0.37 11.89 2.40
N PHE A 101 -0.15 11.15 1.32
CA PHE A 101 -0.22 9.68 1.32
C PHE A 101 0.83 9.12 0.37
N SER A 102 1.49 8.05 0.77
CA SER A 102 2.40 7.27 -0.07
C SER A 102 2.14 5.79 0.14
N GLY A 103 2.09 5.02 -0.93
CA GLY A 103 1.89 3.58 -0.85
C GLY A 103 2.57 2.85 -1.98
N HIS A 104 3.06 1.65 -1.70
CA HIS A 104 3.57 0.74 -2.72
C HIS A 104 3.17 -0.70 -2.40
N ASN A 105 3.11 -1.52 -3.44
CA ASN A 105 2.79 -2.92 -3.32
C ASN A 105 3.58 -3.76 -4.33
N SER A 106 3.83 -5.01 -3.97
CA SER A 106 4.44 -6.00 -4.85
C SER A 106 3.65 -7.30 -4.81
N TYR A 107 3.66 -8.03 -5.92
CA TYR A 107 3.11 -9.37 -6.00
C TYR A 107 3.92 -10.21 -6.97
N THR A 108 4.13 -11.48 -6.65
CA THR A 108 4.77 -12.46 -7.52
C THR A 108 4.01 -13.76 -7.45
N ARG A 109 3.83 -14.41 -8.60
CA ARG A 109 3.35 -15.80 -8.71
C ARG A 109 4.35 -16.59 -9.53
N ASN A 110 4.84 -17.67 -8.96
CA ASN A 110 5.74 -18.59 -9.64
C ASN A 110 4.96 -19.58 -10.51
N THR A 111 5.69 -20.31 -11.35
CA THR A 111 5.14 -21.30 -12.28
C THR A 111 4.54 -22.51 -11.57
N ASP A 112 5.07 -22.86 -10.39
CA ASP A 112 4.57 -23.93 -9.51
C ASP A 112 3.28 -23.55 -8.75
N GLY A 113 2.75 -22.33 -8.97
CA GLY A 113 1.54 -21.84 -8.31
C GLY A 113 1.77 -21.20 -6.94
N SER A 114 2.99 -21.23 -6.40
CA SER A 114 3.35 -20.44 -5.23
C SER A 114 3.25 -18.94 -5.55
N ALA A 115 2.93 -18.14 -4.54
CA ALA A 115 2.77 -16.71 -4.68
C ALA A 115 3.18 -15.97 -3.41
N GLN A 116 3.63 -14.75 -3.58
CA GLN A 116 3.93 -13.83 -2.49
C GLN A 116 3.51 -12.42 -2.85
N GLY A 117 3.17 -11.63 -1.85
CA GLY A 117 2.87 -10.22 -2.04
C GLY A 117 3.14 -9.43 -0.78
N SER A 118 3.33 -8.13 -0.96
CA SER A 118 3.48 -7.20 0.14
C SER A 118 2.92 -5.84 -0.22
N TYR A 119 2.60 -5.06 0.80
CA TYR A 119 2.31 -3.65 0.63
C TYR A 119 2.84 -2.86 1.83
N GLN A 120 3.09 -1.59 1.59
CA GLN A 120 3.46 -0.61 2.60
C GLN A 120 2.82 0.72 2.21
N GLN A 121 2.18 1.35 3.17
CA GLN A 121 1.41 2.58 3.01
C GLN A 121 1.66 3.47 4.20
N SER A 122 1.78 4.76 3.97
CA SER A 122 1.89 5.77 5.02
C SER A 122 1.18 7.04 4.59
N GLY A 123 0.79 7.86 5.55
CA GLY A 123 0.19 9.14 5.26
C GLY A 123 0.19 10.05 6.47
N THR A 124 -0.03 11.34 6.18
CA THR A 124 -0.22 12.37 7.18
C THR A 124 -1.50 13.15 6.88
N SER A 125 -2.20 13.59 7.93
CA SER A 125 -3.29 14.54 7.77
C SER A 125 -2.77 15.99 7.84
N ALA A 126 -3.63 16.94 7.46
CA ALA A 126 -3.36 18.38 7.64
C ALA A 126 -3.22 18.80 9.11
N SER A 127 -3.69 17.97 10.04
CA SER A 127 -3.73 18.22 11.48
C SER A 127 -2.72 17.34 12.23
N ASP A 128 -1.57 17.05 11.60
CA ASP A 128 -0.48 16.25 12.13
C ASP A 128 -0.85 14.81 12.56
N GLY A 129 -1.97 14.28 12.06
CA GLY A 129 -2.28 12.86 12.22
C GLY A 129 -1.37 12.01 11.34
N SER A 130 -0.98 10.82 11.81
CA SER A 130 -0.18 9.86 11.05
C SER A 130 -0.96 8.58 10.77
N TYR A 131 -0.62 7.92 9.67
CA TYR A 131 -1.10 6.60 9.30
C TYR A 131 0.06 5.80 8.73
N ASN A 132 0.17 4.53 9.11
CA ASN A 132 1.07 3.56 8.50
C ASN A 132 0.38 2.21 8.44
N SER A 133 0.48 1.50 7.33
CA SER A 133 -0.03 0.14 7.19
C SER A 133 0.88 -0.67 6.29
N SER A 134 1.22 -1.88 6.72
CA SER A 134 2.01 -2.80 5.92
C SER A 134 1.47 -4.21 6.07
N GLY A 135 1.66 -5.02 5.04
CA GLY A 135 1.29 -6.41 5.12
C GLY A 135 2.02 -7.27 4.10
N ASN A 136 1.93 -8.57 4.34
CA ASN A 136 2.52 -9.60 3.51
C ASN A 136 1.54 -10.76 3.33
N TYR A 137 1.70 -11.44 2.20
CA TYR A 137 0.96 -12.63 1.82
C TYR A 137 1.96 -13.62 1.24
N ALA A 138 1.80 -14.90 1.57
CA ALA A 138 2.54 -15.99 0.97
C ALA A 138 1.62 -17.20 0.82
N ARG A 139 1.72 -17.88 -0.32
CA ARG A 139 1.08 -19.17 -0.60
C ARG A 139 2.12 -20.08 -1.24
N ASN A 140 2.27 -21.29 -0.74
CA ASN A 140 3.15 -22.27 -1.36
C ASN A 140 2.46 -23.01 -2.52
N ALA A 141 3.21 -23.84 -3.24
CA ALA A 141 2.70 -24.62 -4.38
C ALA A 141 1.57 -25.59 -4.00
N SER A 142 1.56 -26.09 -2.75
CA SER A 142 0.51 -26.98 -2.25
C SER A 142 -0.76 -26.25 -1.80
N GLY A 143 -0.80 -24.91 -1.91
CA GLY A 143 -1.97 -24.09 -1.59
C GLY A 143 -2.08 -23.65 -0.14
N SER A 144 -1.16 -24.06 0.73
CA SER A 144 -1.07 -23.53 2.09
C SER A 144 -0.60 -22.09 2.06
N TRP A 145 -1.28 -21.22 2.83
CA TRP A 145 -1.06 -19.78 2.79
C TRP A 145 -1.02 -19.14 4.17
N ASN A 146 -0.29 -18.04 4.25
CA ASN A 146 -0.19 -17.17 5.41
C ASN A 146 -0.28 -15.71 4.95
N ALA A 147 -0.85 -14.86 5.79
CA ALA A 147 -0.87 -13.43 5.61
C ALA A 147 -0.73 -12.74 6.96
N SER A 148 -0.14 -11.55 6.93
CA SER A 148 -0.14 -10.65 8.08
C SER A 148 -0.24 -9.21 7.63
N SER A 149 -0.83 -8.38 8.47
CA SER A 149 -0.85 -6.93 8.29
C SER A 149 -0.76 -6.23 9.63
N GLU A 150 -0.11 -5.09 9.65
CA GLU A 150 -0.04 -4.17 10.77
C GLU A 150 -0.50 -2.80 10.30
N THR A 151 -1.26 -2.12 11.15
CA THR A 151 -1.75 -0.77 10.89
C THR A 151 -1.61 0.06 12.16
N THR A 152 -0.96 1.21 12.03
CA THR A 152 -0.88 2.20 13.09
C THR A 152 -1.45 3.52 12.58
N ALA A 153 -2.19 4.20 13.45
CA ALA A 153 -2.66 5.55 13.20
C ALA A 153 -2.56 6.36 14.48
N SER A 154 -2.27 7.65 14.37
CA SER A 154 -2.25 8.56 15.51
C SER A 154 -2.73 9.94 15.11
N GLY A 155 -3.18 10.73 16.08
CA GLY A 155 -3.53 12.12 15.88
C GLY A 155 -4.19 12.73 17.12
N ALA A 156 -4.76 13.92 16.97
CA ALA A 156 -5.36 14.66 18.08
C ALA A 156 -6.47 13.92 18.86
N ARG A 157 -7.07 12.88 18.28
CA ARG A 157 -8.13 12.08 18.91
C ARG A 157 -7.62 10.83 19.62
N GLY A 158 -6.33 10.54 19.53
CA GLY A 158 -5.72 9.33 20.06
C GLY A 158 -4.95 8.51 19.03
N SER A 159 -4.74 7.23 19.32
CA SER A 159 -4.03 6.28 18.49
C SER A 159 -4.81 4.99 18.27
N TYR A 160 -4.45 4.29 17.19
CA TYR A 160 -4.89 2.95 16.85
C TYR A 160 -3.67 2.13 16.47
N GLU A 161 -3.57 0.94 17.02
CA GLU A 161 -2.62 -0.09 16.59
C GLU A 161 -3.43 -1.36 16.34
N GLY A 162 -3.25 -1.97 15.17
CA GLY A 162 -3.95 -3.19 14.83
C GLY A 162 -3.06 -4.12 14.05
N SER A 163 -3.08 -5.39 14.41
CA SER A 163 -2.39 -6.44 13.66
C SER A 163 -3.40 -7.52 13.27
N THR A 164 -3.17 -8.12 12.11
CA THR A 164 -3.93 -9.27 11.65
C THR A 164 -2.95 -10.33 11.23
N THR A 165 -3.17 -11.55 11.68
CA THR A 165 -2.49 -12.74 11.18
C THR A 165 -3.55 -13.70 10.65
N ALA A 166 -3.29 -14.34 9.53
CA ALA A 166 -4.19 -15.34 8.98
C ALA A 166 -3.40 -16.47 8.33
N SER A 167 -3.84 -17.70 8.56
CA SER A 167 -3.22 -18.90 7.98
C SER A 167 -4.27 -19.97 7.81
N ASN A 168 -4.37 -20.55 6.61
CA ASN A 168 -5.08 -21.81 6.37
C ASN A 168 -6.42 -21.99 7.12
N GLY A 169 -7.30 -20.99 7.03
CA GLY A 169 -8.63 -21.06 7.65
C GLY A 169 -8.70 -20.59 9.11
N THR A 170 -7.61 -20.06 9.67
CA THR A 170 -7.61 -19.26 10.90
C THR A 170 -7.26 -17.81 10.61
N ALA A 171 -7.79 -16.90 11.40
CA ALA A 171 -7.40 -15.49 11.41
C ALA A 171 -7.52 -14.93 12.82
N THR A 172 -6.57 -14.08 13.20
CA THR A 172 -6.59 -13.34 14.47
C THR A 172 -6.34 -11.88 14.16
N HIS A 173 -7.17 -11.00 14.72
CA HIS A 173 -7.02 -9.57 14.68
C HIS A 173 -6.89 -9.03 16.10
N ASP A 174 -5.73 -8.45 16.41
CA ASP A 174 -5.49 -7.73 17.65
C ASP A 174 -5.61 -6.23 17.38
N SER A 175 -6.20 -5.51 18.32
CA SER A 175 -6.40 -4.07 18.23
C SER A 175 -6.20 -3.40 19.57
N THR A 176 -5.51 -2.27 19.57
CA THR A 176 -5.34 -1.38 20.70
C THR A 176 -5.73 0.02 20.25
N ILE A 177 -6.61 0.67 21.02
CA ILE A 177 -7.11 2.01 20.73
C ILE A 177 -6.92 2.84 21.98
N THR A 178 -6.19 3.93 21.89
CA THR A 178 -6.02 4.87 23.00
C THR A 178 -6.66 6.19 22.62
N ASN A 179 -7.59 6.71 23.41
CA ASN A 179 -8.22 7.99 23.15
C ASN A 179 -7.33 9.17 23.59
N ALA A 180 -7.75 10.40 23.32
CA ALA A 180 -7.02 11.61 23.73
C ALA A 180 -6.90 11.78 25.26
N SER A 181 -7.80 11.18 26.04
CA SER A 181 -7.77 11.18 27.51
C SER A 181 -6.80 10.13 28.07
N GLY A 182 -6.27 9.24 27.23
CA GLY A 182 -5.38 8.14 27.59
C GLY A 182 -6.10 6.83 27.97
N ASP A 183 -7.43 6.78 27.90
CA ASP A 183 -8.15 5.52 28.08
C ASP A 183 -7.85 4.60 26.91
N THR A 184 -7.63 3.32 27.21
CA THR A 184 -7.19 2.33 26.23
C THR A 184 -8.17 1.17 26.17
N TYR A 185 -8.60 0.81 24.95
CA TYR A 185 -9.25 -0.45 24.64
C TYR A 185 -8.22 -1.41 24.05
N THR A 186 -8.21 -2.66 24.51
CA THR A 186 -7.49 -3.76 23.86
C THR A 186 -8.49 -4.84 23.50
N GLY A 187 -8.50 -5.28 22.25
CA GLY A 187 -9.41 -6.29 21.75
C GLY A 187 -8.73 -7.31 20.85
N GLN A 188 -9.21 -8.55 20.90
CA GLN A 188 -8.81 -9.62 20.02
C GLN A 188 -10.05 -10.25 19.37
N THR A 189 -10.00 -10.42 18.05
CA THR A 189 -11.03 -11.16 17.30
C THR A 189 -10.35 -12.34 16.61
N SER A 190 -10.84 -13.55 16.85
CA SER A 190 -10.33 -14.74 16.20
C SER A 190 -11.43 -15.43 15.38
N TYR A 191 -11.04 -15.98 14.24
CA TYR A 191 -11.88 -16.81 13.38
C TYR A 191 -11.19 -18.14 13.14
N THR A 192 -11.96 -19.23 13.22
CA THR A 192 -11.51 -20.55 12.77
C THR A 192 -12.58 -21.20 11.89
N LYS A 193 -12.17 -21.69 10.72
CA LYS A 193 -13.04 -22.36 9.76
C LYS A 193 -13.74 -23.55 10.43
N GLY A 194 -15.06 -23.54 10.38
CA GLY A 194 -15.90 -24.57 11.01
C GLY A 194 -16.18 -24.35 12.51
N GLN A 195 -15.56 -23.35 13.15
CA GLN A 195 -15.76 -23.03 14.58
C GLN A 195 -16.36 -21.65 14.81
N GLY A 196 -16.31 -20.74 13.82
CA GLY A 196 -16.93 -19.42 13.89
C GLY A 196 -15.97 -18.32 14.34
N VAL A 197 -16.52 -17.26 14.94
CA VAL A 197 -15.80 -16.05 15.37
C VAL A 197 -15.89 -15.92 16.88
N THR A 198 -14.77 -15.59 17.54
CA THR A 198 -14.70 -15.20 18.94
C THR A 198 -14.14 -13.78 19.05
N HIS A 199 -14.65 -13.00 19.99
CA HIS A 199 -14.18 -11.66 20.27
C HIS A 199 -14.02 -11.45 21.77
N THR A 200 -12.91 -10.87 22.18
CA THR A 200 -12.64 -10.45 23.56
C THR A 200 -12.12 -9.02 23.56
N GLY A 201 -12.34 -8.30 24.65
CA GLY A 201 -11.73 -6.99 24.84
C GLY A 201 -11.89 -6.45 26.26
N SER A 202 -11.03 -5.50 26.61
CA SER A 202 -10.99 -4.82 27.90
C SER A 202 -10.63 -3.35 27.72
N CYS A 203 -11.06 -2.52 28.68
CA CYS A 203 -10.74 -1.09 28.71
C CYS A 203 -10.07 -0.71 30.02
N THR A 204 -9.07 0.16 29.94
CA THR A 204 -8.32 0.67 31.08
C THR A 204 -8.19 2.19 31.02
N ASP A 205 -8.24 2.84 32.17
CA ASP A 205 -7.88 4.25 32.30
C ASP A 205 -6.35 4.45 32.20
N PRO A 206 -5.84 5.71 32.19
CA PRO A 206 -4.40 5.98 32.14
C PRO A 206 -3.60 5.46 33.35
N SER A 207 -4.28 5.15 34.46
CA SER A 207 -3.68 4.58 35.67
C SER A 207 -3.64 3.05 35.63
N GLY A 208 -4.20 2.42 34.59
CA GLY A 208 -4.28 0.97 34.43
C GLY A 208 -5.48 0.32 35.14
N ASN A 209 -6.42 1.10 35.67
CA ASN A 209 -7.62 0.54 36.29
C ASN A 209 -8.60 0.10 35.21
N ALA A 210 -9.23 -1.06 35.40
CA ALA A 210 -10.29 -1.52 34.50
C ALA A 210 -11.50 -0.57 34.55
N ILE A 211 -11.97 -0.16 33.38
CA ILE A 211 -13.14 0.70 33.19
C ILE A 211 -14.14 0.05 32.23
N ALA A 212 -15.37 0.57 32.21
CA ALA A 212 -16.36 0.14 31.23
C ALA A 212 -15.93 0.55 29.81
N CYS A 213 -16.02 -0.39 28.87
CA CYS A 213 -15.84 -0.08 27.46
C CYS A 213 -17.09 0.61 26.90
N GLY A 214 -17.05 1.93 26.72
CA GLY A 214 -18.14 2.67 26.07
C GLY A 214 -18.40 4.09 26.56
N HIS A 215 -17.37 4.93 26.67
CA HIS A 215 -17.51 6.37 26.87
C HIS A 215 -16.79 7.16 25.78
#